data_AF-A0A2K0TFU4-F1
#
_entry.id   AF-A0A2K0TFU4-F1
#
_cell.length_a   1.000
_cell.length_b   1.000
_cell.length_c   1.000
_cell.angle_alpha   90.00
_cell.angle_beta   90.00
_cell.angle_gamma   90.00
#
_symmetry.space_group_name_H-M   'P 1'
#
loop_
_entity.id
_entity.type
_entity.pdbx_description
1 polymer ?
#
loop_
_entity_poly.entity_id
_entity_poly.type
_entity_poly.pdbx_seq_one_letter_code
_entity_poly.pdbx_strand_id
1 'polypeptide(L)'
;MASRVRRMPPIKVDDYRWQTPPNDPTLRVRRACATEAMFGIQASAQHGENDFYIAATVHLHAPFPGSETFSLRDLERKTQSSLVDLRFSQPQIAVTLSWDKQGNCSLQYRAPKDMDEVRRWAAGIVTADANLCSPMELRDQVEDKKQNNSTSNSNAVMLYISAPVSALDTVLNNSEEVHYLFRFSHCLFDGVAARQMVTMLFQNLVAEIFDSSISGHEDIDWKQNTSNMTPAFVELMDPQQDLSGSRLDRTVHDHMALMKKKVSRTVIIRSFYGFNAM
;
A
#
# COMPACT_ATOMS: atom_id res chain seq x y z
N MET A 1 46.97 -1.43 3.11
CA MET A 1 46.27 -1.63 1.83
C MET A 1 44.97 -0.83 1.86
N ALA A 2 44.83 0.20 1.02
CA ALA A 2 43.62 1.00 0.99
C ALA A 2 42.47 0.15 0.43
N SER A 3 41.44 -0.09 1.24
CA SER A 3 40.15 -0.63 0.80
C SER A 3 39.68 0.22 -0.38
N ARG A 4 39.64 -0.35 -1.59
CA ARG A 4 39.11 0.33 -2.77
C ARG A 4 37.61 0.47 -2.54
N VAL A 5 37.18 1.64 -2.07
CA VAL A 5 35.76 1.99 -2.04
C VAL A 5 35.25 1.86 -3.47
N ARG A 6 34.26 0.97 -3.66
CA ARG A 6 33.66 0.73 -4.97
C ARG A 6 32.95 2.01 -5.39
N ARG A 7 33.26 2.50 -6.60
CA ARG A 7 32.58 3.67 -7.15
C ARG A 7 31.10 3.35 -7.37
N MET A 8 30.25 4.22 -6.86
CA MET A 8 28.80 4.15 -7.03
C MET A 8 28.40 4.84 -8.34
N PRO A 9 27.42 4.30 -9.08
CA PRO A 9 26.83 5.03 -10.19
C PRO A 9 26.27 6.37 -9.71
N PRO A 10 26.40 7.45 -10.51
CA PRO A 10 25.78 8.73 -10.17
C PRO A 10 24.25 8.60 -10.13
N ILE A 11 23.62 9.28 -9.19
CA ILE A 11 22.17 9.41 -9.13
C ILE A 11 21.76 10.56 -10.06
N LYS A 12 21.05 10.25 -11.14
CA LYS A 12 20.50 11.23 -12.07
C LYS A 12 19.04 11.48 -11.74
N VAL A 13 18.73 12.63 -11.13
CA VAL A 13 17.37 12.95 -10.67
C VAL A 13 16.33 12.82 -11.79
N ASP A 14 16.66 13.30 -12.99
CA ASP A 14 15.76 13.28 -14.14
C ASP A 14 15.30 11.87 -14.56
N ASP A 15 16.13 10.84 -14.29
CA ASP A 15 15.80 9.43 -14.60
C ASP A 15 14.67 8.88 -13.71
N TYR A 16 14.37 9.54 -12.59
CA TYR A 16 13.40 9.09 -11.59
C TYR A 16 12.16 9.98 -11.51
N ARG A 17 12.10 11.09 -12.26
CA ARG A 17 10.92 11.95 -12.29
C ARG A 17 9.73 11.25 -12.95
N TRP A 18 8.52 11.64 -12.55
CA TRP A 18 7.32 11.29 -13.29
C TRP A 18 7.37 11.89 -14.69
N GLN A 19 7.23 11.02 -15.69
CA GLN A 19 7.21 11.38 -17.10
C GLN A 19 5.88 10.97 -17.72
N THR A 20 5.48 11.70 -18.75
CA THR A 20 4.32 11.35 -19.58
C THR A 20 4.82 10.72 -20.87
N PRO A 21 4.54 9.43 -21.12
CA PRO A 21 4.94 8.79 -22.37
C PRO A 21 4.34 9.52 -23.59
N PRO A 22 5.10 9.71 -24.69
CA PRO A 22 4.61 10.46 -25.86
C PRO A 22 3.35 9.88 -26.51
N ASN A 23 3.13 8.57 -26.36
CA ASN A 23 2.01 7.84 -26.92
C ASN A 23 0.79 7.74 -25.99
N ASP A 24 0.90 8.22 -24.74
CA ASP A 24 -0.17 8.10 -23.76
C ASP A 24 -0.17 9.26 -22.74
N PRO A 25 -0.95 10.32 -23.01
CA PRO A 25 -0.99 11.50 -22.13
C PRO A 25 -1.66 11.23 -20.77
N THR A 26 -2.37 10.11 -20.63
CA THR A 26 -3.08 9.74 -19.39
C THR A 26 -2.22 8.94 -18.43
N LEU A 27 -1.09 8.43 -18.93
CA LEU A 27 -0.15 7.63 -18.17
C LEU A 27 0.97 8.52 -17.61
N ARG A 28 1.34 8.26 -16.37
CA ARG A 28 2.54 8.76 -15.72
C ARG A 28 3.41 7.57 -15.38
N VAL A 29 4.69 7.65 -15.71
CA VAL A 29 5.66 6.59 -15.44
C VAL A 29 6.90 7.20 -14.81
N ARG A 30 7.44 6.54 -13.81
CA ARG A 30 8.80 6.83 -13.33
C ARG A 30 9.53 5.54 -13.00
N ARG A 31 10.87 5.59 -13.05
CA ARG A 31 11.70 4.48 -12.60
C ARG A 31 11.63 4.37 -11.07
N ALA A 32 11.57 3.14 -10.56
CA ALA A 32 11.74 2.88 -9.14
C ALA A 32 13.14 3.30 -8.68
N CYS A 33 13.24 3.91 -7.50
CA CYS A 33 14.50 4.39 -6.93
C CYS A 33 14.79 3.77 -5.56
N ALA A 34 16.07 3.60 -5.22
CA ALA A 34 16.51 3.11 -3.91
C ALA A 34 15.76 1.83 -3.43
N THR A 35 15.05 1.92 -2.30
CA THR A 35 14.30 0.80 -1.70
C THR A 35 13.14 0.34 -2.58
N GLU A 36 12.53 1.22 -3.37
CA GLU A 36 11.49 0.84 -4.34
C GLU A 36 12.07 -0.13 -5.37
N ALA A 37 13.28 0.13 -5.86
CA ALA A 37 13.97 -0.76 -6.80
C ALA A 37 14.39 -2.09 -6.16
N MET A 38 14.69 -2.09 -4.86
CA MET A 38 15.02 -3.29 -4.09
C MET A 38 13.79 -4.20 -3.92
N PHE A 39 12.64 -3.64 -3.54
CA PHE A 39 11.39 -4.39 -3.38
C PHE A 39 10.66 -4.63 -4.71
N GLY A 40 11.00 -3.87 -5.75
CA GLY A 40 10.49 -4.01 -7.11
C GLY A 40 11.19 -5.06 -7.95
N ILE A 41 12.02 -5.95 -7.38
CA ILE A 41 12.58 -7.09 -8.12
C ILE A 41 11.42 -7.96 -8.63
N GLN A 42 11.31 -8.13 -9.95
CA GLN A 42 10.11 -8.67 -10.59
C GLN A 42 9.61 -9.97 -9.97
N ALA A 43 10.47 -10.98 -9.83
CA ALA A 43 10.08 -12.25 -9.23
C ALA A 43 9.55 -12.08 -7.80
N SER A 44 10.22 -11.28 -6.98
CA SER A 44 9.83 -11.05 -5.58
C SER A 44 8.52 -10.26 -5.47
N ALA A 45 8.40 -9.18 -6.24
CA ALA A 45 7.24 -8.31 -6.26
C ALA A 45 5.99 -9.04 -6.79
N GLN A 46 6.13 -9.84 -7.85
CA GLN A 46 5.00 -10.58 -8.43
C GLN A 46 4.41 -11.62 -7.47
N HIS A 47 5.25 -12.19 -6.59
CA HIS A 47 4.85 -13.10 -5.52
C HIS A 47 4.60 -12.38 -4.20
N GLY A 48 4.62 -11.05 -4.16
CA GLY A 48 4.40 -10.25 -2.96
C GLY A 48 5.24 -10.67 -1.75
N GLU A 49 6.49 -11.12 -1.95
CA GLU A 49 7.33 -11.68 -0.87
C GLU A 49 7.62 -10.67 0.25
N ASN A 50 7.64 -9.38 -0.11
CA ASN A 50 7.91 -8.28 0.81
C ASN A 50 6.66 -7.48 1.16
N ASP A 51 5.48 -7.88 0.67
CA ASP A 51 4.23 -7.24 1.03
C ASP A 51 4.04 -7.32 2.54
N PHE A 52 3.48 -6.26 3.10
CA PHE A 52 3.26 -6.19 4.54
C PHE A 52 1.80 -5.87 4.84
N TYR A 53 1.42 -6.21 6.06
CA TYR A 53 0.05 -6.15 6.51
C TYR A 53 -0.11 -5.17 7.67
N ILE A 54 -1.21 -4.43 7.66
CA ILE A 54 -1.70 -3.69 8.82
C ILE A 54 -3.05 -4.29 9.17
N ALA A 55 -3.20 -4.79 10.39
CA ALA A 55 -4.47 -5.25 10.93
C ALA A 55 -5.04 -4.18 11.87
N ALA A 56 -6.32 -3.88 11.74
CA ALA A 56 -7.07 -3.02 12.62
C ALA A 56 -8.36 -3.74 13.05
N THR A 57 -8.63 -3.76 14.36
CA THR A 57 -9.93 -4.17 14.89
C THR A 57 -10.69 -2.91 15.27
N VAL A 58 -11.89 -2.78 14.74
CA VAL A 58 -12.79 -1.65 15.01
C VAL A 58 -14.07 -2.15 15.66
N HIS A 59 -14.62 -1.33 16.54
CA HIS A 59 -15.92 -1.57 17.16
C HIS A 59 -16.89 -0.51 16.69
N LEU A 60 -18.06 -0.94 16.23
CA LEU A 60 -19.15 -0.04 15.89
C LEU A 60 -19.98 0.20 17.13
N HIS A 61 -20.04 1.45 17.59
CA HIS A 61 -20.89 1.83 18.71
C HIS A 61 -22.03 2.69 18.19
N ALA A 62 -23.28 2.23 18.31
CA ALA A 62 -24.45 3.08 18.16
C ALA A 62 -24.62 3.95 19.42
N PRO A 63 -24.36 5.27 19.34
CA PRO A 63 -24.42 6.12 20.53
C PRO A 63 -25.85 6.35 21.04
N PHE A 64 -26.88 6.16 20.21
CA PHE A 64 -28.28 6.43 20.58
C PHE A 64 -29.27 5.39 20.01
N PRO A 65 -30.45 5.20 20.64
CA PRO A 65 -31.53 4.41 20.06
C PRO A 65 -31.97 5.00 18.70
N GLY A 66 -31.91 4.20 17.64
CA GLY A 66 -32.22 4.63 16.27
C GLY A 66 -31.03 5.07 15.43
N SER A 67 -29.79 4.93 15.92
CA SER A 67 -28.59 5.05 15.07
C SER A 67 -28.63 4.06 13.91
N GLU A 68 -28.01 4.45 12.79
CA GLU A 68 -27.86 3.58 11.62
C GLU A 68 -27.14 2.29 12.00
N THR A 69 -27.71 1.15 11.59
CA THR A 69 -27.10 -0.16 11.77
C THR A 69 -26.48 -0.60 10.46
N PHE A 70 -25.31 -1.25 10.53
CA PHE A 70 -24.54 -1.63 9.35
C PHE A 70 -24.45 -3.14 9.22
N SER A 71 -24.49 -3.65 7.99
CA SER A 71 -24.01 -4.99 7.66
C SER A 71 -22.56 -4.94 7.14
N LEU A 72 -21.89 -6.08 7.00
CA LEU A 72 -20.59 -6.14 6.33
C LEU A 72 -20.67 -5.64 4.89
N ARG A 73 -21.78 -5.90 4.19
CA ARG A 73 -22.01 -5.38 2.83
C ARG A 73 -22.12 -3.85 2.80
N ASP A 74 -22.70 -3.24 3.82
CA ASP A 74 -22.75 -1.78 3.93
C ASP A 74 -21.37 -1.18 4.16
N LEU A 75 -20.59 -1.78 5.07
CA LEU A 75 -19.22 -1.35 5.33
C LEU A 75 -18.32 -1.53 4.12
N GLU A 76 -18.47 -2.63 3.37
CA GLU A 76 -17.78 -2.86 2.11
C GLU A 76 -18.06 -1.73 1.11
N ARG A 77 -19.33 -1.43 0.87
CA ARG A 77 -19.76 -0.36 -0.05
C ARG A 77 -19.25 1.02 0.40
N LYS A 78 -19.36 1.35 1.69
CA LYS A 78 -18.86 2.63 2.23
C LYS A 78 -17.34 2.72 2.19
N THR A 79 -16.63 1.62 2.41
CA THR A 79 -15.16 1.54 2.26
C THR A 79 -14.76 1.75 0.80
N GLN A 80 -15.46 1.12 -0.14
CA GLN A 80 -15.26 1.34 -1.57
C GLN A 80 -15.49 2.80 -1.97
N SER A 81 -16.54 3.44 -1.45
CA SER A 81 -16.80 4.88 -1.63
C SER A 81 -15.65 5.73 -1.08
N SER A 82 -15.21 5.45 0.16
CA SER A 82 -14.12 6.18 0.82
C SER A 82 -12.77 6.08 0.09
N LEU A 83 -12.54 4.95 -0.61
CA LEU A 83 -11.37 4.76 -1.46
C LEU A 83 -11.37 5.63 -2.72
N VAL A 84 -12.55 6.05 -3.20
CA VAL A 84 -12.65 7.02 -4.31
C VAL A 84 -12.01 8.33 -3.90
N ASP A 85 -12.44 8.91 -2.77
CA ASP A 85 -11.88 10.16 -2.24
C ASP A 85 -10.40 10.03 -1.90
N LEU A 86 -10.03 8.88 -1.33
CA LEU A 86 -8.64 8.61 -1.01
C LEU A 86 -7.79 8.51 -2.29
N ARG A 87 -8.28 7.89 -3.36
CA ARG A 87 -7.54 7.83 -4.63
C ARG A 87 -7.40 9.20 -5.25
N PHE A 88 -8.43 10.06 -5.13
CA PHE A 88 -8.36 11.42 -5.64
C PHE A 88 -7.31 12.26 -4.91
N SER A 89 -7.26 12.16 -3.58
CA SER A 89 -6.30 12.91 -2.77
C SER A 89 -4.90 12.27 -2.75
N GLN A 90 -4.82 10.94 -2.86
CA GLN A 90 -3.62 10.12 -2.69
C GLN A 90 -3.53 9.07 -3.83
N PRO A 91 -3.21 9.49 -5.07
CA PRO A 91 -3.18 8.59 -6.23
C PRO A 91 -2.19 7.43 -6.11
N GLN A 92 -1.24 7.47 -5.16
CA GLN A 92 -0.30 6.38 -4.92
C GLN A 92 -0.97 5.04 -4.60
N ILE A 93 -2.18 5.04 -4.04
CA ILE A 93 -2.92 3.80 -3.72
C ILE A 93 -3.36 3.02 -4.97
N ALA A 94 -3.31 3.65 -6.14
CA ALA A 94 -3.65 3.07 -7.42
C ALA A 94 -2.45 3.01 -8.39
N VAL A 95 -1.23 3.21 -7.90
CA VAL A 95 -0.02 2.98 -8.68
C VAL A 95 0.17 1.49 -8.91
N THR A 96 0.62 1.12 -10.10
CA THR A 96 0.98 -0.26 -10.45
C THR A 96 2.45 -0.37 -10.80
N LEU A 97 2.96 -1.60 -10.81
CA LEU A 97 4.32 -1.90 -11.18
C LEU A 97 4.41 -2.45 -12.60
N SER A 98 5.49 -2.12 -13.29
CA SER A 98 5.84 -2.63 -14.61
C SER A 98 7.34 -2.88 -14.69
N TRP A 99 7.75 -3.76 -15.60
CA TRP A 99 9.16 -4.11 -15.78
C TRP A 99 9.55 -4.04 -17.24
N ASP A 100 10.74 -3.51 -17.52
CA ASP A 100 11.34 -3.59 -18.85
C ASP A 100 11.95 -4.97 -19.11
N LYS A 101 12.50 -5.17 -20.31
CA LYS A 101 13.14 -6.44 -20.70
C LYS A 101 14.38 -6.78 -19.86
N GLN A 102 14.94 -5.81 -19.17
CA GLN A 102 16.10 -5.93 -18.30
C GLN A 102 15.69 -6.15 -16.83
N GLY A 103 14.38 -6.21 -16.54
CA GLY A 103 13.85 -6.37 -15.19
C GLY A 103 13.88 -5.10 -14.34
N ASN A 104 14.12 -3.92 -14.92
CA ASN A 104 14.03 -2.67 -14.18
C ASN A 104 12.57 -2.32 -13.89
N CYS A 105 12.28 -2.11 -12.62
CA CYS A 105 10.95 -1.73 -12.17
C CYS A 105 10.65 -0.26 -12.49
N SER A 106 9.44 -0.02 -13.01
CA SER A 106 8.85 1.30 -13.19
C SER A 106 7.48 1.33 -12.52
N LEU A 107 7.21 2.44 -11.84
CA LEU A 107 5.93 2.75 -11.23
C LEU A 107 5.06 3.45 -12.26
N GLN A 108 3.80 3.08 -12.33
CA GLN A 108 2.84 3.59 -13.30
C GLN A 108 1.59 4.10 -12.60
N TYR A 109 1.15 5.29 -12.98
CA TYR A 109 -0.14 5.81 -12.58
C TYR A 109 -0.93 6.22 -13.82
N ARG A 110 -2.19 5.81 -13.88
CA ARG A 110 -3.13 6.24 -14.92
C ARG A 110 -4.33 6.90 -14.24
N ALA A 111 -4.59 8.14 -14.62
CA ALA A 111 -5.81 8.81 -14.21
C ALA A 111 -7.02 8.03 -14.77
N PRO A 112 -8.03 7.74 -13.96
CA PRO A 112 -9.23 7.04 -14.41
C PRO A 112 -9.96 7.91 -15.45
N LYS A 113 -10.61 7.26 -16.41
CA LYS A 113 -11.33 7.94 -17.50
C LYS A 113 -12.65 8.54 -17.02
N ASP A 114 -13.28 7.86 -16.08
CA ASP A 114 -14.60 8.17 -15.55
C ASP A 114 -14.76 7.57 -14.14
N MET A 115 -15.85 7.95 -13.48
CA MET A 115 -16.21 7.45 -12.16
C MET A 115 -16.47 5.95 -12.12
N ASP A 116 -16.92 5.35 -13.22
CA ASP A 116 -17.20 3.92 -13.26
C ASP A 116 -15.91 3.08 -13.23
N GLU A 117 -14.83 3.58 -13.84
CA GLU A 117 -13.50 2.99 -13.71
C GLU A 117 -12.99 3.05 -12.27
N VAL A 118 -13.23 4.15 -11.56
CA VAL A 118 -12.82 4.29 -10.15
C VAL A 118 -13.60 3.32 -9.27
N ARG A 119 -14.93 3.25 -9.44
CA ARG A 119 -15.79 2.34 -8.67
C ARG A 119 -15.41 0.88 -8.91
N ARG A 120 -15.13 0.49 -10.15
CA ARG A 120 -14.65 -0.86 -10.48
C ARG A 120 -13.29 -1.16 -9.84
N TRP A 121 -12.38 -0.19 -9.84
CA TRP A 121 -11.11 -0.33 -9.14
C TRP A 121 -11.31 -0.52 -7.63
N ALA A 122 -12.11 0.33 -6.98
CA ALA A 122 -12.38 0.23 -5.54
C ALA A 122 -13.02 -1.12 -5.18
N ALA A 123 -14.03 -1.56 -5.94
CA ALA A 123 -14.66 -2.86 -5.76
C ALA A 123 -13.69 -4.04 -6.00
N GLY A 124 -12.71 -3.87 -6.88
CA GLY A 124 -11.70 -4.90 -7.16
C GLY A 124 -10.62 -5.06 -6.09
N ILE A 125 -10.51 -4.12 -5.14
CA ILE A 125 -9.49 -4.15 -4.08
C ILE A 125 -10.04 -4.33 -2.67
N VAL A 126 -11.36 -4.29 -2.49
CA VAL A 126 -12.04 -4.53 -1.22
C VAL A 126 -12.77 -5.86 -1.28
N THR A 127 -12.59 -6.69 -0.25
CA THR A 127 -13.32 -7.93 -0.08
C THR A 127 -13.89 -7.99 1.33
N ALA A 128 -15.20 -8.14 1.47
CA ALA A 128 -15.82 -8.52 2.75
C ALA A 128 -16.06 -10.02 2.87
N ASP A 129 -15.89 -10.57 4.07
CA ASP A 129 -16.16 -11.98 4.37
C ASP A 129 -16.80 -12.14 5.76
N ALA A 130 -17.88 -12.92 5.80
CA ALA A 130 -18.57 -13.27 7.04
C ALA A 130 -17.89 -14.50 7.64
N ASN A 131 -16.87 -14.27 8.47
CA ASN A 131 -16.06 -15.34 9.04
C ASN A 131 -15.66 -15.06 10.50
N LEU A 132 -15.36 -16.13 11.25
CA LEU A 132 -14.95 -16.08 12.65
C LEU A 132 -13.44 -15.87 12.83
N CYS A 133 -12.72 -15.48 11.78
CA CYS A 133 -11.28 -15.48 11.77
C CYS A 133 -10.74 -14.20 12.40
N SER A 134 -9.73 -14.36 13.26
CA SER A 134 -8.90 -13.25 13.71
C SER A 134 -8.17 -12.60 12.52
N PRO A 135 -7.69 -11.35 12.66
CA PRO A 135 -6.94 -10.69 11.59
C PRO A 135 -5.70 -11.48 11.11
N MET A 136 -5.07 -12.24 12.02
CA MET A 136 -3.90 -13.06 11.68
C MET A 136 -4.29 -14.30 10.87
N GLU A 137 -5.39 -14.97 11.22
CA GLU A 137 -5.90 -16.09 10.43
C GLU A 137 -6.38 -15.64 9.05
N LEU A 138 -7.01 -14.45 8.98
CA LEU A 138 -7.38 -13.85 7.70
C LEU A 138 -6.16 -13.57 6.81
N ARG A 139 -5.06 -13.09 7.40
CA ARG A 139 -3.79 -12.90 6.68
C ARG A 139 -3.28 -14.22 6.11
N ASP A 140 -3.26 -15.28 6.93
CA ASP A 140 -2.76 -16.58 6.49
C ASP A 140 -3.62 -17.14 5.35
N GLN A 141 -4.95 -17.01 5.42
CA GLN A 141 -5.85 -17.36 4.32
C GLN A 141 -5.60 -16.56 3.04
N VAL A 142 -5.29 -15.27 3.16
CA VAL A 142 -4.97 -14.41 2.01
C VAL A 142 -3.67 -14.86 1.34
N GLU A 143 -2.64 -15.19 2.12
CA GLU A 143 -1.38 -15.73 1.60
C GLU A 143 -1.56 -17.11 0.95
N ASP A 144 -2.36 -17.99 1.56
CA ASP A 144 -2.66 -19.32 0.99
C ASP A 144 -3.41 -19.19 -0.34
N LYS A 145 -4.42 -18.31 -0.42
CA LYS A 145 -5.14 -18.03 -1.68
C LYS A 145 -4.19 -17.49 -2.76
N LYS A 146 -3.23 -16.66 -2.37
CA LYS A 146 -2.23 -16.08 -3.29
C LYS A 146 -1.24 -17.13 -3.80
N GLN A 147 -0.80 -18.08 -2.97
CA GLN A 147 0.06 -19.18 -3.43
C GLN A 147 -0.67 -20.07 -4.45
N ASN A 148 -1.98 -20.24 -4.29
CA ASN A 148 -2.79 -21.09 -5.17
C ASN A 148 -3.28 -20.38 -6.45
N ASN A 149 -3.30 -19.04 -6.46
CA ASN A 149 -3.69 -18.25 -7.62
C ASN A 149 -2.46 -17.72 -8.36
N SER A 150 -2.24 -18.19 -9.58
CA SER A 150 -1.11 -17.77 -10.44
C SER A 150 -1.20 -16.32 -10.94
N THR A 151 -2.27 -15.60 -10.61
CA THR A 151 -2.47 -14.22 -11.04
C THR A 151 -1.77 -13.27 -10.09
N SER A 152 -0.62 -12.74 -10.53
CA SER A 152 0.10 -11.69 -9.82
C SER A 152 -0.78 -10.44 -9.73
N ASN A 153 -1.33 -10.17 -8.56
CA ASN A 153 -2.03 -8.92 -8.29
C ASN A 153 -1.00 -7.86 -7.87
N SER A 154 -0.78 -6.88 -8.75
CA SER A 154 0.20 -5.78 -8.58
C SER A 154 -0.41 -4.51 -8.00
N ASN A 155 -1.61 -4.61 -7.40
CA ASN A 155 -2.24 -3.48 -6.71
C ASN A 155 -1.37 -2.97 -5.57
N ALA A 156 -1.36 -1.64 -5.41
CA ALA A 156 -0.59 -1.00 -4.34
C ALA A 156 -1.12 -1.33 -2.95
N VAL A 157 -2.43 -1.53 -2.84
CA VAL A 157 -3.12 -1.90 -1.61
C VAL A 157 -4.30 -2.84 -1.91
N MET A 158 -4.55 -3.78 -1.00
CA MET A 158 -5.75 -4.62 -0.95
C MET A 158 -6.33 -4.57 0.46
N LEU A 159 -7.66 -4.59 0.56
CA LEU A 159 -8.40 -4.46 1.81
C LEU A 159 -9.32 -5.67 1.99
N TYR A 160 -9.29 -6.23 3.19
CA TYR A 160 -10.17 -7.31 3.59
C TYR A 160 -10.92 -6.89 4.85
N ILE A 161 -12.24 -7.09 4.85
CA ILE A 161 -13.12 -6.76 5.96
C ILE A 161 -13.74 -8.06 6.44
N SER A 162 -13.68 -8.37 7.73
CA SER A 162 -14.39 -9.51 8.29
C SER A 162 -15.04 -9.19 9.62
N ALA A 163 -16.07 -9.94 9.96
CA ALA A 163 -16.71 -9.91 11.26
C ALA A 163 -17.32 -11.28 11.56
N PRO A 164 -17.45 -11.65 12.85
CA PRO A 164 -17.95 -12.95 13.30
C PRO A 164 -19.49 -13.06 13.14
N VAL A 165 -19.99 -12.93 11.92
CA VAL A 165 -21.41 -12.97 11.56
C VAL A 165 -21.73 -14.11 10.60
N SER A 166 -23.00 -14.49 10.51
CA SER A 166 -23.46 -15.63 9.70
C SER A 166 -23.53 -15.36 8.19
N ALA A 167 -23.66 -14.09 7.78
CA ALA A 167 -23.76 -13.68 6.39
C ALA A 167 -23.36 -12.21 6.23
N LEU A 168 -23.02 -11.78 5.01
CA LEU A 168 -22.63 -10.39 4.72
C LEU A 168 -23.75 -9.37 5.01
N ASP A 169 -25.00 -9.80 4.87
CA ASP A 169 -26.20 -8.97 5.10
C ASP A 169 -26.69 -9.02 6.55
N THR A 170 -26.02 -9.80 7.42
CA THR A 170 -26.35 -9.83 8.84
C THR A 170 -26.00 -8.49 9.46
N VAL A 171 -26.96 -7.90 10.17
CA VAL A 171 -26.78 -6.64 10.89
C VAL A 171 -25.74 -6.84 12.01
N LEU A 172 -24.73 -5.97 12.03
CA LEU A 172 -23.71 -5.92 13.07
C LEU A 172 -24.30 -5.23 14.30
N ASN A 173 -24.28 -5.89 15.46
CA ASN A 173 -24.66 -5.26 16.72
C ASN A 173 -23.48 -4.46 17.32
N ASN A 174 -23.75 -3.72 18.38
CA ASN A 174 -22.80 -2.79 19.01
C ASN A 174 -21.58 -3.44 19.68
N SER A 175 -21.55 -4.77 19.75
CA SER A 175 -20.52 -5.56 20.41
C SER A 175 -19.56 -6.25 19.43
N GLU A 176 -19.92 -6.29 18.15
CA GLU A 176 -19.20 -7.07 17.16
C GLU A 176 -17.90 -6.37 16.79
N GLU A 177 -16.83 -7.16 16.80
CA GLU A 177 -15.55 -6.75 16.26
C GLU A 177 -15.61 -6.83 14.74
N VAL A 178 -15.23 -5.75 14.08
CA VAL A 178 -14.98 -5.75 12.64
C VAL A 178 -13.47 -5.65 12.43
N HIS A 179 -12.92 -6.62 11.71
CA HIS A 179 -11.51 -6.67 11.38
C HIS A 179 -11.28 -6.09 9.99
N TYR A 180 -10.36 -5.14 9.90
CA TYR A 180 -9.80 -4.64 8.65
C TYR A 180 -8.37 -5.15 8.53
N LEU A 181 -8.08 -5.85 7.44
CA LEU A 181 -6.74 -6.26 7.07
C LEU A 181 -6.34 -5.55 5.78
N PHE A 182 -5.29 -4.74 5.88
CA PHE A 182 -4.71 -4.02 4.76
C PHE A 182 -3.44 -4.75 4.32
N ARG A 183 -3.33 -5.09 3.05
CA ARG A 183 -2.09 -5.57 2.43
C ARG A 183 -1.52 -4.47 1.56
N PHE A 184 -0.26 -4.12 1.76
CA PHE A 184 0.43 -3.10 0.98
C PHE A 184 1.60 -3.69 0.19
N SER A 185 1.78 -3.22 -1.04
CA SER A 185 3.02 -3.45 -1.79
C SER A 185 4.15 -2.60 -1.20
N HIS A 186 5.20 -3.26 -0.71
CA HIS A 186 6.35 -2.58 -0.10
C HIS A 186 7.24 -1.84 -1.11
N CYS A 187 7.05 -2.11 -2.41
CA CYS A 187 7.65 -1.31 -3.47
C CYS A 187 7.05 0.10 -3.50
N LEU A 188 5.78 0.25 -3.10
CA LEU A 188 5.00 1.49 -3.22
C LEU A 188 4.79 2.22 -1.89
N PHE A 189 4.86 1.50 -0.78
CA PHE A 189 4.67 2.05 0.56
C PHE A 189 5.78 1.61 1.49
N ASP A 190 6.22 2.54 2.34
CA ASP A 190 6.86 2.18 3.60
C ASP A 190 5.82 2.06 4.72
N GLY A 191 6.26 1.64 5.91
CA GLY A 191 5.36 1.51 7.06
C GLY A 191 4.76 2.84 7.55
N VAL A 192 5.40 3.99 7.29
CA VAL A 192 4.88 5.31 7.71
C VAL A 192 3.73 5.72 6.79
N ALA A 193 3.97 5.70 5.49
CA ALA A 193 2.99 6.04 4.46
C ALA A 193 1.78 5.11 4.55
N ALA A 194 1.98 3.80 4.74
CA ALA A 194 0.87 2.86 4.88
C ALA A 194 -0.02 3.16 6.11
N ARG A 195 0.56 3.46 7.26
CA ARG A 195 -0.22 3.86 8.45
C ARG A 195 -0.99 5.15 8.21
N GLN A 196 -0.39 6.13 7.53
CA GLN A 196 -1.08 7.36 7.14
C GLN A 196 -2.26 7.07 6.20
N MET A 197 -2.10 6.19 5.20
CA MET A 197 -3.19 5.79 4.32
C MET A 197 -4.35 5.13 5.09
N VAL A 198 -4.04 4.25 6.05
CA VAL A 198 -5.06 3.63 6.92
C VAL A 198 -5.81 4.68 7.72
N THR A 199 -5.10 5.66 8.31
CA THR A 199 -5.73 6.78 9.02
C THR A 199 -6.65 7.61 8.11
N MET A 200 -6.17 8.00 6.93
CA MET A 200 -6.96 8.79 5.98
C MET A 200 -8.19 8.03 5.49
N LEU A 201 -8.08 6.72 5.25
CA LEU A 201 -9.23 5.90 4.88
C LEU A 201 -10.28 5.89 5.99
N PHE A 202 -9.90 5.66 7.24
CA PHE A 202 -10.86 5.64 8.33
C PHE A 202 -11.50 7.01 8.57
N GLN A 203 -10.78 8.11 8.34
CA GLN A 203 -11.35 9.45 8.36
C GLN A 203 -12.43 9.63 7.28
N ASN A 204 -12.15 9.20 6.04
CA ASN A 204 -13.13 9.24 4.96
C ASN A 204 -14.33 8.32 5.25
N LEU A 205 -14.09 7.12 5.77
CA LEU A 205 -15.15 6.17 6.12
C LEU A 205 -16.07 6.71 7.20
N VAL A 206 -15.52 7.37 8.22
CA VAL A 206 -16.29 8.03 9.26
C VAL A 206 -17.17 9.14 8.64
N ALA A 207 -16.62 9.96 7.74
CA ALA A 207 -17.40 10.98 7.05
C ALA A 207 -18.55 10.37 6.23
N GLU A 208 -18.28 9.30 5.49
CA GLU A 208 -19.27 8.58 4.67
C GLU A 208 -20.36 7.87 5.50
N ILE A 209 -20.04 7.49 6.74
CA ILE A 209 -21.00 6.95 7.70
C ILE A 209 -21.93 8.05 8.23
N PHE A 210 -21.41 9.23 8.55
CA PHE A 210 -22.20 10.30 9.15
C PHE A 210 -22.98 11.16 8.15
N ASP A 211 -22.48 11.30 6.92
CA ASP A 211 -23.10 12.15 5.91
C ASP A 211 -22.88 11.58 4.49
N SER A 212 -23.85 10.79 4.04
CA SER A 212 -23.86 10.20 2.69
C SER A 212 -24.13 11.21 1.57
N SER A 213 -24.37 12.48 1.89
CA SER A 213 -24.49 13.56 0.90
C SER A 213 -23.15 14.22 0.54
N ILE A 214 -22.10 13.97 1.33
CA ILE A 214 -20.74 14.47 1.09
C ILE A 214 -20.05 13.71 -0.07
N SER A 215 -20.44 12.46 -0.35
CA SER A 215 -19.92 11.63 -1.45
C SER A 215 -20.55 11.95 -2.82
N GLY A 216 -20.73 13.24 -3.10
CA GLY A 216 -21.00 13.76 -4.43
C GLY A 216 -19.77 13.63 -5.33
N HIS A 217 -19.38 12.39 -5.66
CA HIS A 217 -18.20 12.10 -6.50
C HIS A 217 -18.30 12.63 -7.94
N GLU A 218 -19.47 13.17 -8.33
CA GLU A 218 -19.76 13.65 -9.68
C GLU A 218 -18.95 14.89 -10.07
N ASP A 219 -18.48 15.68 -9.09
CA ASP A 219 -17.71 16.92 -9.32
C ASP A 219 -16.19 16.71 -9.34
N ILE A 220 -15.70 15.47 -9.20
CA ILE A 220 -14.26 15.19 -9.16
C ILE A 220 -13.64 15.27 -10.56
N ASP A 221 -12.78 16.28 -10.78
CA ASP A 221 -11.96 16.37 -12.00
C ASP A 221 -10.73 15.46 -11.91
N TRP A 222 -10.91 14.20 -12.31
CA TRP A 222 -9.86 13.18 -12.34
C TRP A 222 -8.64 13.54 -13.21
N LYS A 223 -8.74 14.53 -14.11
CA LYS A 223 -7.56 14.99 -14.86
C LYS A 223 -6.56 15.72 -13.94
N GLN A 224 -7.06 16.40 -12.92
CA GLN A 224 -6.23 17.13 -11.96
C GLN A 224 -5.56 16.22 -10.96
N ASN A 225 -6.12 15.04 -10.69
CA ASN A 225 -5.58 14.11 -9.69
C ASN A 225 -4.09 13.76 -9.89
N THR A 226 -3.56 13.80 -11.11
CA THR A 226 -2.13 13.58 -11.35
C THR A 226 -1.21 14.61 -10.67
N SER A 227 -1.69 15.81 -10.34
CA SER A 227 -0.94 16.79 -9.56
C SER A 227 -0.77 16.41 -8.09
N ASN A 228 -1.58 15.47 -7.59
CA ASN A 228 -1.50 14.98 -6.21
C ASN A 228 -0.50 13.82 -6.05
N MET A 229 0.14 13.38 -7.15
CA MET A 229 1.19 12.36 -7.07
C MET A 229 2.39 12.89 -6.30
N THR A 230 2.92 12.06 -5.40
CA THR A 230 4.17 12.36 -4.71
C THR A 230 5.34 12.38 -5.71
N PRO A 231 6.24 13.38 -5.63
CA PRO A 231 7.45 13.38 -6.45
C PRO A 231 8.35 12.19 -6.06
N ALA A 232 9.33 11.88 -6.89
CA ALA A 232 10.30 10.86 -6.51
C ALA A 232 11.09 11.34 -5.29
N PHE A 233 11.40 10.44 -4.35
CA PHE A 233 12.14 10.78 -3.13
C PHE A 233 13.45 11.53 -3.44
N VAL A 234 14.13 11.18 -4.53
CA VAL A 234 15.38 11.83 -4.95
C VAL A 234 15.22 13.32 -5.28
N GLU A 235 14.01 13.78 -5.58
CA GLU A 235 13.68 15.19 -5.79
C GLU A 235 13.49 15.96 -4.47
N LEU A 236 13.23 15.24 -3.38
CA LEU A 236 13.03 15.78 -2.04
C LEU A 236 14.32 15.74 -1.19
N MET A 237 15.39 15.16 -1.72
CA MET A 237 16.69 15.14 -1.07
C MET A 237 17.27 16.56 -0.96
N ASP A 238 18.17 16.76 0.02
CA ASP A 238 18.88 18.03 0.19
C ASP A 238 19.57 18.44 -1.12
N PRO A 239 19.30 19.64 -1.67
CA PRO A 239 19.95 20.13 -2.89
C PRO A 239 21.48 20.20 -2.80
N GLN A 240 22.04 20.24 -1.59
CA GLN A 240 23.49 20.24 -1.35
C GLN A 240 24.09 18.83 -1.25
N GLN A 241 23.26 17.78 -1.32
CA GLN A 241 23.75 16.41 -1.24
C GLN A 241 24.49 16.03 -2.53
N ASP A 242 25.71 15.52 -2.38
CA ASP A 242 26.48 14.99 -3.51
C ASP A 242 25.81 13.73 -4.06
N LEU A 243 25.28 13.83 -5.29
CA LEU A 243 24.66 12.73 -6.03
C LEU A 243 25.65 11.95 -6.91
N SER A 244 26.95 12.27 -6.82
CA SER A 244 28.01 11.56 -7.52
C SER A 244 29.37 11.77 -6.85
N GLY A 245 30.37 10.97 -7.25
CA GLY A 245 31.74 11.15 -6.82
C GLY A 245 32.08 10.60 -5.44
N SER A 246 33.26 10.97 -4.94
CA SER A 246 33.90 10.33 -3.79
C SER A 246 33.14 10.49 -2.47
N ARG A 247 32.36 11.57 -2.31
CA ARG A 247 31.53 11.78 -1.13
C ARG A 247 30.34 10.82 -1.10
N LEU A 248 29.64 10.64 -2.23
CA LEU A 248 28.61 9.62 -2.38
C LEU A 248 29.18 8.22 -2.11
N ASP A 249 30.31 7.88 -2.74
CA ASP A 249 30.98 6.59 -2.58
C ASP A 249 31.26 6.27 -1.11
N ARG A 250 31.78 7.26 -0.36
CA ARG A 250 32.07 7.12 1.06
C ARG A 250 30.79 6.97 1.88
N THR A 251 29.79 7.81 1.66
CA THR A 251 28.51 7.73 2.39
C THR A 251 27.85 6.37 2.23
N VAL A 252 27.78 5.84 1.01
CA VAL A 252 27.22 4.50 0.75
C VAL A 252 28.06 3.42 1.44
N HIS A 253 29.38 3.50 1.35
CA HIS A 253 30.28 2.54 2.00
C HIS A 253 30.10 2.50 3.52
N ASP A 254 30.07 3.67 4.16
CA ASP A 254 29.90 3.80 5.61
C ASP A 254 28.52 3.27 6.04
N HIS A 255 27.47 3.56 5.26
CA HIS A 255 26.14 3.01 5.51
C HIS A 255 26.11 1.48 5.40
N MET A 256 26.71 0.90 4.35
CA MET A 256 26.80 -0.56 4.21
C MET A 256 27.60 -1.20 5.36
N ALA A 257 28.68 -0.54 5.83
CA ALA A 257 29.47 -1.03 6.96
C ALA A 257 28.67 -1.00 8.28
N LEU A 258 27.88 0.06 8.50
CA LEU A 258 26.96 0.17 9.64
C LEU A 258 25.89 -0.92 9.62
N MET A 259 25.27 -1.16 8.46
CA MET A 259 24.26 -2.20 8.30
C MET A 259 24.83 -3.60 8.60
N LYS A 260 26.03 -3.92 8.11
CA LYS A 260 26.72 -5.18 8.44
C LYS A 260 26.96 -5.34 9.94
N LYS A 261 27.43 -4.29 10.62
CA LYS A 261 27.66 -4.32 12.09
C LYS A 261 26.38 -4.51 12.89
N LYS A 262 25.25 -3.94 12.45
CA LYS A 262 23.95 -4.13 13.11
C LYS A 262 23.44 -5.56 12.89
N VAL A 263 23.52 -6.10 11.67
CA VAL A 263 23.12 -7.49 11.40
C VAL A 263 23.94 -8.48 12.22
N SER A 264 25.26 -8.28 12.37
CA SER A 264 26.10 -9.12 13.24
C SER A 264 25.78 -9.02 14.74
N ARG A 265 25.06 -7.99 15.19
CA ARG A 265 24.59 -7.84 16.58
C ARG A 265 23.15 -8.30 16.79
N THR A 266 22.37 -8.47 15.72
CA THR A 266 20.96 -8.91 15.79
C THR A 266 20.78 -10.43 15.62
N VAL A 267 21.85 -11.19 15.39
CA VAL A 267 21.82 -12.66 15.51
C VAL A 267 22.03 -13.05 16.98
N ILE A 268 21.01 -12.85 17.82
CA ILE A 268 20.61 -13.63 19.01
C ILE A 268 19.20 -13.12 19.36
N ILE A 269 18.19 -13.66 18.68
CA ILE A 269 16.88 -13.93 19.32
C ILE A 269 16.61 -15.37 18.95
N ARG A 270 16.97 -16.27 19.87
CA ARG A 270 16.67 -17.70 19.78
C ARG A 270 15.15 -17.86 19.72
N SER A 271 14.70 -18.59 18.72
CA SER A 271 13.41 -19.27 18.70
C SER A 271 13.21 -20.00 20.02
N PHE A 272 12.25 -19.55 20.83
CA PHE A 272 11.66 -20.38 21.88
C PHE A 272 10.49 -21.12 21.23
N TYR A 273 10.77 -22.33 20.73
CA TYR A 273 9.76 -23.37 20.67
C TYR A 273 9.46 -23.79 22.11
N GLY A 274 8.37 -23.29 22.66
CA GLY A 274 7.78 -23.76 23.91
C GLY A 274 6.68 -24.78 23.61
N PHE A 275 7.07 -26.01 23.26
CA PHE A 275 6.21 -27.18 23.45
C PHE A 275 6.58 -27.77 24.81
N ASN A 276 5.68 -27.67 25.78
CA ASN A 276 5.52 -28.63 26.88
C ASN A 276 4.28 -28.26 27.70
N ALA A 277 3.20 -28.97 27.44
CA ALA A 277 2.13 -29.24 28.40
C ALA A 277 1.42 -30.54 27.99
N MET A 278 2.02 -31.67 28.36
CA MET A 278 1.36 -32.81 29.02
C MET A 278 2.44 -33.63 29.72
#